data_AF-A0AAV5TIZ0-F1
#
_entry.id   AF-A0AAV5TIZ0-F1
#
_cell.length_a   1.000
_cell.length_b   1.000
_cell.length_c   1.000
_cell.angle_alpha   90.00
_cell.angle_beta   90.00
_cell.angle_gamma   90.00
#
_symmetry.space_group_name_H-M   'P 1'
#
loop_
_entity.id
_entity.type
_entity.pdbx_description
1 polymer ?
#
loop_
_entity_poly.entity_id
_entity_poly.type
_entity_poly.pdbx_seq_one_letter_code
_entity_poly.pdbx_strand_id
1 'polypeptide(L)'
;AHLFYDGLYINALFGPSFQSFPRPFVDGLYLLGALLTTGWWQLAPAPCIMQYLHLSNGLHKRGRAMTTCESLASSYAFSVLLLTFTAIWAPDMVPTREFEETLVTAVRSAFNLTENDRFLVYGLSLEKDPANNGRTLKNIAFIAFLPTYAAAYSAFFIIIHRYQEL
;
A
#
# COMPACT_ATOMS: atom_id res chain seq x y z
N ALA A 1 0.73 4.76 -14.79
CA ALA A 1 2.15 4.39 -14.94
C ALA A 1 2.90 4.80 -13.68
N HIS A 2 3.83 4.00 -13.19
CA HIS A 2 4.74 4.41 -12.11
C HIS A 2 6.16 4.52 -12.66
N LEU A 3 6.93 5.49 -12.18
CA LEU A 3 8.33 5.67 -12.59
C LEU A 3 9.14 6.39 -11.50
N PHE A 4 10.45 6.23 -11.57
CA PHE A 4 11.40 7.02 -10.81
C PHE A 4 12.14 7.97 -11.75
N TYR A 5 12.13 9.27 -11.45
CA TYR A 5 12.76 10.30 -12.28
C TYR A 5 13.27 11.44 -11.41
N ASP A 6 14.55 11.80 -11.53
CA ASP A 6 15.21 12.85 -10.77
C ASP A 6 14.95 12.81 -9.24
N GLY A 7 14.99 11.60 -8.68
CA GLY A 7 14.76 11.41 -7.24
C GLY A 7 13.29 11.50 -6.81
N LEU A 8 12.35 11.53 -7.75
CA LEU A 8 10.90 11.50 -7.52
C LEU A 8 10.37 10.11 -7.84
N TYR A 9 9.50 9.59 -6.98
CA TYR A 9 8.63 8.47 -7.30
C TYR A 9 7.28 9.02 -7.74
N ILE A 10 6.89 8.72 -8.98
CA ILE A 10 5.74 9.33 -9.62
C ILE A 10 4.77 8.25 -10.11
N ASN A 11 3.49 8.44 -9.78
CA ASN A 11 2.36 7.72 -10.34
C ASN A 11 1.56 8.69 -11.22
N ALA A 12 1.69 8.53 -12.54
CA ALA A 12 0.91 9.28 -13.52
C ALA A 12 -0.33 8.48 -13.92
N LEU A 13 -1.51 9.08 -13.78
CA LEU A 13 -2.78 8.54 -14.27
C LEU A 13 -3.13 9.20 -15.60
N PHE A 14 -3.03 8.42 -16.66
CA PHE A 14 -3.43 8.81 -18.01
C PHE A 14 -4.86 8.31 -18.28
N GLY A 15 -5.68 9.16 -18.89
CA GLY A 15 -7.02 8.77 -19.33
C GLY A 15 -8.00 9.95 -19.31
N PRO A 16 -8.92 10.02 -20.28
CA PRO A 16 -9.87 11.13 -20.40
C PRO A 16 -10.85 11.20 -19.22
N SER A 17 -11.21 10.04 -18.67
CA SER A 17 -12.26 9.93 -17.65
C SER A 17 -11.89 10.54 -16.30
N PHE A 18 -10.62 10.47 -15.88
CA PHE A 18 -10.20 10.93 -14.56
C PHE A 18 -10.36 12.43 -14.36
N GLN A 19 -10.39 13.20 -15.44
CA GLN A 19 -10.52 14.66 -15.40
C GLN A 19 -11.97 15.12 -15.25
N SER A 20 -12.94 14.25 -15.56
CA SER A 20 -14.36 14.56 -15.43
C SER A 20 -14.85 14.42 -13.98
N PHE A 21 -14.07 13.78 -13.11
CA PHE A 21 -14.45 13.55 -11.73
C PHE A 21 -13.90 14.64 -10.79
N PRO A 22 -14.61 14.95 -9.68
CA PRO A 22 -14.10 15.83 -8.64
C PRO A 22 -12.77 15.33 -8.07
N ARG A 23 -11.80 16.24 -7.85
CA ARG A 23 -10.47 15.87 -7.37
C ARG A 23 -10.47 15.01 -6.09
N PRO A 24 -11.28 15.30 -5.05
CA PRO A 24 -11.32 14.46 -3.84
C PRO A 24 -11.76 13.01 -4.12
N PHE A 25 -12.62 12.79 -5.11
CA PHE A 25 -13.05 11.45 -5.49
C PHE A 25 -11.90 10.67 -6.14
N VAL A 26 -11.16 11.32 -7.05
CA VAL A 26 -10.01 10.68 -7.72
C VAL A 26 -8.87 10.42 -6.74
N ASP A 27 -8.62 11.34 -5.82
CA ASP A 27 -7.65 11.14 -4.74
C ASP A 27 -8.05 9.95 -3.86
N GLY A 28 -9.33 9.82 -3.50
CA GLY A 28 -9.86 8.68 -2.76
C GLY A 28 -9.67 7.35 -3.51
N LEU A 29 -9.95 7.32 -4.81
CA LEU A 29 -9.72 6.14 -5.65
C LEU A 29 -8.24 5.79 -5.76
N TYR A 30 -7.38 6.79 -5.92
CA TYR A 30 -5.93 6.60 -5.96
C TYR A 30 -5.42 6.02 -4.63
N LEU A 31 -5.82 6.59 -3.50
CA LEU A 31 -5.46 6.11 -2.16
C LEU A 31 -5.93 4.69 -1.92
N LEU A 32 -7.16 4.35 -2.32
CA LEU A 32 -7.68 2.99 -2.24
C LEU A 32 -6.84 2.04 -3.12
N GLY A 33 -6.53 2.42 -4.35
CA GLY A 33 -5.68 1.64 -5.25
C GLY A 33 -4.27 1.42 -4.71
N ALA A 34 -3.66 2.46 -4.13
CA ALA A 34 -2.35 2.38 -3.48
C ALA A 34 -2.38 1.46 -2.26
N LEU A 35 -3.45 1.53 -1.44
CA LEU A 35 -3.64 0.65 -0.30
C LEU A 35 -3.86 -0.80 -0.70
N LEU A 36 -4.68 -1.06 -1.73
CA LEU A 36 -4.88 -2.42 -2.24
C LEU A 36 -3.60 -2.98 -2.84
N THR A 37 -2.83 -2.17 -3.57
CA THR A 37 -1.53 -2.58 -4.13
C THR A 37 -0.55 -2.90 -3.01
N THR A 38 -0.46 -2.06 -1.99
CA THR A 38 0.42 -2.31 -0.84
C THR A 38 -0.04 -3.51 -0.03
N GLY A 39 -1.36 -3.62 0.17
CA GLY A 39 -2.02 -4.76 0.78
C GLY A 39 -1.69 -6.06 0.03
N TRP A 40 -1.68 -6.07 -1.30
CA TRP A 40 -1.27 -7.25 -2.06
C TRP A 40 0.14 -7.74 -1.67
N TRP A 41 1.10 -6.83 -1.52
CA TRP A 41 2.47 -7.17 -1.12
C TRP A 41 2.58 -7.63 0.34
N GLN A 42 1.85 -7.01 1.25
CA GLN A 42 1.85 -7.33 2.68
C GLN A 42 1.04 -8.59 3.00
N LEU A 43 -0.04 -8.82 2.25
CA LEU A 43 -1.07 -9.82 2.49
C LEU A 43 -0.94 -11.03 1.56
N ALA A 44 0.07 -11.13 0.70
CA ALA A 44 0.28 -12.36 -0.06
C ALA A 44 0.62 -13.57 0.86
N PRO A 45 1.57 -13.48 1.81
CA PRO A 45 1.97 -14.65 2.60
C PRO A 45 1.08 -14.91 3.83
N ALA A 46 0.63 -13.87 4.54
CA ALA A 46 0.03 -14.02 5.87
C ALA A 46 -1.40 -14.59 5.90
N PRO A 47 -2.38 -14.09 5.11
CA PRO A 47 -3.73 -14.61 5.07
C PRO A 47 -3.80 -15.99 4.43
N CYS A 48 -3.06 -16.27 3.34
CA CYS A 48 -3.10 -17.58 2.68
C CYS A 48 -2.70 -18.71 3.63
N ILE A 49 -1.82 -18.42 4.58
CA ILE A 49 -1.24 -19.42 5.48
C ILE A 49 -2.00 -19.49 6.78
N MET A 50 -2.48 -18.35 7.30
CA MET A 50 -3.46 -18.34 8.38
C MET A 50 -4.74 -19.05 7.95
N GLN A 51 -5.26 -18.79 6.75
CA GLN A 51 -6.40 -19.50 6.16
C GLN A 51 -6.10 -20.98 5.98
N TYR A 52 -4.95 -21.35 5.41
CA TYR A 52 -4.56 -22.74 5.25
C TYR A 52 -4.54 -23.47 6.60
N LEU A 53 -3.93 -22.90 7.64
CA LEU A 53 -3.79 -23.54 8.94
C LEU A 53 -5.09 -23.59 9.74
N HIS A 54 -5.97 -22.63 9.53
CA HIS A 54 -7.31 -22.66 10.10
C HIS A 54 -8.19 -23.71 9.40
N LEU A 55 -8.08 -23.85 8.08
CA LEU A 55 -8.82 -24.84 7.29
C LEU A 55 -8.26 -26.26 7.44
N SER A 56 -6.96 -26.43 7.69
CA SER A 56 -6.28 -27.73 7.80
C SER A 56 -6.23 -28.32 9.23
N ASN A 57 -7.16 -27.91 10.12
CA ASN A 57 -7.29 -28.39 11.52
C ASN A 57 -6.14 -28.04 12.50
N GLY A 58 -5.06 -27.37 12.09
CA GLY A 58 -3.85 -27.18 12.91
C GLY A 58 -3.99 -26.30 14.17
N LEU A 59 -4.99 -25.39 14.21
CA LEU A 59 -5.21 -24.48 15.34
C LEU A 59 -6.36 -24.89 16.30
N HIS A 60 -7.07 -25.99 16.02
CA HIS A 60 -8.17 -26.51 16.86
C HIS A 60 -7.71 -27.17 18.18
N LYS A 61 -6.50 -26.83 18.66
CA LYS A 61 -5.77 -27.51 19.75
C LYS A 61 -6.40 -27.50 21.14
N ARG A 62 -7.63 -27.01 21.33
CA ARG A 62 -8.28 -26.94 22.65
C ARG A 62 -9.69 -27.53 22.71
N GLY A 63 -10.09 -28.36 21.74
CA GLY A 63 -11.35 -29.11 21.81
C GLY A 63 -12.63 -28.26 21.76
N ARG A 64 -12.51 -26.95 21.53
CA ARG A 64 -13.64 -26.06 21.25
C ARG A 64 -13.72 -25.86 19.73
N ALA A 65 -14.86 -26.21 19.14
CA ALA A 65 -15.16 -25.84 17.77
C ALA A 65 -15.25 -24.30 17.69
N MET A 66 -14.45 -23.68 16.82
CA MET A 66 -14.62 -22.28 16.48
C MET A 66 -15.79 -22.15 15.51
N THR A 67 -16.62 -21.13 15.69
CA THR A 67 -17.63 -20.76 14.70
C THR A 67 -16.95 -20.22 13.43
N THR A 68 -17.64 -20.30 12.29
CA THR A 68 -17.14 -19.74 11.02
C THR A 68 -16.74 -18.27 11.14
N CYS A 69 -17.50 -17.48 11.92
CA CYS A 69 -17.21 -16.07 12.13
C CYS A 69 -15.93 -15.86 12.94
N GLU A 70 -15.73 -16.59 14.04
CA GLU A 70 -14.50 -16.54 14.84
C GLU A 70 -13.26 -16.97 14.00
N SER A 71 -13.43 -17.98 13.16
CA SER A 71 -12.41 -18.47 12.23
C SER A 71 -12.01 -17.41 11.21
N LEU A 72 -13.00 -16.79 10.55
CA LEU A 72 -12.74 -15.69 9.61
C LEU A 72 -12.10 -14.50 10.31
N ALA A 73 -12.67 -14.04 11.43
CA ALA A 73 -12.15 -12.88 12.16
C ALA A 73 -10.69 -13.09 12.58
N SER A 74 -10.35 -14.25 13.15
CA SER A 74 -8.96 -14.56 13.54
C SER A 74 -8.00 -14.70 12.35
N SER A 75 -8.48 -15.21 11.21
CA SER A 75 -7.67 -15.38 9.99
C SER A 75 -7.31 -14.05 9.32
N TYR A 76 -8.16 -13.03 9.45
CA TYR A 76 -7.94 -11.71 8.83
C TYR A 76 -7.54 -10.61 9.82
N ALA A 77 -7.68 -10.80 11.13
CA ALA A 77 -7.40 -9.75 12.12
C ALA A 77 -5.99 -9.15 11.98
N PHE A 78 -4.97 -9.99 11.81
CA PHE A 78 -3.60 -9.54 11.64
C PHE A 78 -3.42 -8.74 10.34
N SER A 79 -3.96 -9.24 9.23
CA SER A 79 -3.97 -8.59 7.93
C SER A 79 -4.64 -7.21 7.95
N VAL A 80 -5.81 -7.13 8.60
CA VAL A 80 -6.54 -5.88 8.79
C VAL A 80 -5.70 -4.90 9.62
N LEU A 81 -5.06 -5.35 10.70
CA LEU A 81 -4.20 -4.50 11.53
C LEU A 81 -3.01 -3.93 10.74
N LEU A 82 -2.32 -4.74 9.93
CA LEU A 82 -1.21 -4.27 9.09
C LEU A 82 -1.68 -3.29 8.01
N LEU A 83 -2.83 -3.55 7.39
CA LEU A 83 -3.40 -2.66 6.38
C LEU A 83 -3.87 -1.34 6.98
N THR A 84 -4.53 -1.37 8.15
CA THR A 84 -4.94 -0.17 8.89
C THR A 84 -3.74 0.68 9.27
N PHE A 85 -2.66 0.06 9.75
CA PHE A 85 -1.42 0.78 10.06
C PHE A 85 -0.84 1.46 8.82
N THR A 86 -0.86 0.79 7.67
CA THR A 86 -0.42 1.36 6.39
C THR A 86 -1.34 2.49 5.90
N ALA A 87 -2.65 2.36 6.12
CA ALA A 87 -3.66 3.33 5.72
C ALA A 87 -3.46 4.71 6.35
N ILE A 88 -2.90 4.76 7.57
CA ILE A 88 -2.55 6.02 8.24
C ILE A 88 -1.57 6.86 7.41
N TRP A 89 -0.69 6.21 6.63
CA TRP A 89 0.32 6.86 5.80
C TRP A 89 -0.11 7.08 4.35
N ALA A 90 -1.23 6.51 3.93
CA ALA A 90 -1.70 6.65 2.55
C ALA A 90 -1.89 8.12 2.13
N PRO A 91 -2.45 9.03 2.95
CA PRO A 91 -2.64 10.44 2.57
C PRO A 91 -1.34 11.17 2.19
N ASP A 92 -0.18 10.74 2.68
CA ASP A 92 1.10 11.35 2.32
C ASP A 92 1.46 11.13 0.84
N MET A 93 0.87 10.13 0.17
CA MET A 93 1.02 9.90 -1.26
C MET A 93 0.28 10.92 -2.14
N VAL A 94 -0.61 11.75 -1.55
CA VAL A 94 -1.25 12.86 -2.24
C VAL A 94 -0.34 14.09 -2.10
N PRO A 95 0.20 14.62 -3.22
CA PRO A 95 1.11 15.74 -3.18
C PRO A 95 0.40 17.02 -2.71
N THR A 96 1.16 17.94 -2.12
CA THR A 96 0.70 19.32 -1.98
C THR A 96 0.56 19.97 -3.37
N ARG A 97 -0.16 21.09 -3.45
CA ARG A 97 -0.33 21.81 -4.73
C ARG A 97 1.01 22.27 -5.33
N GLU A 98 1.93 22.75 -4.51
CA GLU A 98 3.26 23.20 -4.96
C GLU A 98 4.11 22.03 -5.46
N PHE A 99 4.06 20.89 -4.76
CA PHE A 99 4.81 19.71 -5.19
C PHE A 99 4.18 19.02 -6.42
N GLU A 100 2.86 19.12 -6.59
CA GLU A 100 2.16 18.62 -7.77
C GLU A 100 2.69 19.27 -9.05
N GLU A 101 2.99 20.57 -9.05
CA GLU A 101 3.59 21.28 -10.20
C GLU A 101 4.97 20.71 -10.59
N THR A 102 5.76 20.32 -9.57
CA THR A 102 7.06 19.66 -9.76
C THR A 102 6.87 18.28 -10.40
N LEU A 103 5.92 17.49 -9.90
CA LEU A 103 5.58 16.17 -10.47
C LEU A 103 5.04 16.29 -11.90
N VAL A 104 4.21 17.30 -12.19
CA VAL A 104 3.69 17.55 -13.54
C VAL A 104 4.84 17.85 -14.50
N THR A 105 5.76 18.75 -14.13
CA THR A 105 6.93 19.08 -14.94
C THR A 105 7.80 17.85 -15.21
N ALA A 106 8.05 17.04 -14.18
CA ALA A 106 8.81 15.81 -14.30
C ALA A 106 8.14 14.79 -15.24
N VAL A 107 6.82 14.60 -15.15
CA VAL A 107 6.07 13.70 -16.04
C VAL A 107 6.06 14.20 -17.48
N ARG A 108 5.90 15.52 -17.69
CA ARG A 108 5.98 16.11 -19.04
C ARG A 108 7.34 15.87 -19.68
N SER A 109 8.42 16.08 -18.93
CA SER A 109 9.78 15.80 -19.37
C SER A 109 9.97 14.30 -19.68
N ALA A 110 9.59 13.42 -18.76
CA ALA A 110 9.82 11.98 -18.85
C ALA A 110 9.05 11.31 -20.01
N PHE A 111 7.84 11.79 -20.32
CA PHE A 111 7.00 11.22 -21.38
C PHE A 111 6.90 12.09 -22.63
N ASN A 112 7.68 13.18 -22.72
CA ASN A 112 7.67 14.14 -23.82
C ASN A 112 6.24 14.69 -24.13
N LEU A 113 5.53 15.11 -23.09
CA LEU A 113 4.14 15.57 -23.18
C LEU A 113 4.04 17.09 -23.38
N THR A 114 3.06 17.51 -24.16
CA THR A 114 2.73 18.91 -24.45
C THR A 114 1.72 19.46 -23.46
N GLU A 115 1.62 20.78 -23.30
CA GLU A 115 0.66 21.44 -22.36
C GLU A 115 -0.80 20.97 -22.51
N ASN A 116 -1.18 20.55 -23.72
CA ASN A 116 -2.51 20.05 -24.05
C ASN A 116 -2.77 18.63 -23.52
N ASP A 117 -1.72 17.87 -23.24
CA ASP A 117 -1.82 16.54 -22.66
C ASP A 117 -2.23 16.65 -21.20
N ARG A 118 -3.34 16.00 -20.87
CA ARG A 118 -3.94 16.07 -19.55
C ARG A 118 -3.79 14.73 -18.82
N PHE A 119 -3.33 14.80 -17.59
CA PHE A 119 -3.07 13.66 -16.73
C PHE A 119 -3.13 14.11 -15.27
N LEU A 120 -3.22 13.16 -14.35
CA LEU A 120 -3.06 13.42 -12.92
C LEU A 120 -1.75 12.81 -12.43
N VAL A 121 -1.15 13.43 -11.43
CA VAL A 121 0.08 12.95 -10.83
C VAL A 121 -0.07 12.81 -9.32
N TYR A 122 0.52 11.74 -8.83
CA TYR A 122 0.69 11.44 -7.43
C TYR A 122 2.13 10.99 -7.21
N GLY A 123 2.63 11.07 -6.00
CA GLY A 123 4.02 10.71 -5.77
C GLY A 123 4.67 11.39 -4.59
N LEU A 124 5.95 11.07 -4.42
CA LEU A 124 6.78 11.52 -3.32
C LEU A 124 8.21 11.69 -3.80
N SER A 125 8.95 12.61 -3.19
CA SER A 125 10.40 12.69 -3.32
C SER A 125 11.08 11.58 -2.49
N LEU A 126 12.23 11.11 -2.96
CA LEU A 126 13.09 10.20 -2.19
C LEU A 126 13.74 10.91 -0.99
N GLU A 127 14.10 12.18 -1.16
CA GLU A 127 14.65 13.04 -0.11
C GLU A 127 13.62 14.04 0.40
N LYS A 128 13.90 14.70 1.52
CA LYS A 128 13.02 15.72 2.09
C LYS A 128 12.89 16.90 1.14
N ASP A 129 11.67 17.14 0.68
CA ASP A 129 11.33 18.29 -0.14
C ASP A 129 10.43 19.26 0.66
N PRO A 130 10.86 20.53 0.88
CA PRO A 130 10.04 21.50 1.58
C PRO A 130 8.70 21.78 0.88
N ALA A 131 8.63 21.69 -0.45
CA ALA A 131 7.39 21.88 -1.21
C ALA A 131 6.34 20.83 -0.85
N ASN A 132 6.75 19.63 -0.43
CA ASN A 132 5.86 18.56 0.00
C ASN A 132 5.81 18.39 1.52
N ASN A 133 5.96 19.48 2.28
CA ASN A 133 5.98 19.47 3.75
C ASN A 133 7.03 18.51 4.37
N GLY A 134 8.12 18.23 3.65
CA GLY A 134 9.16 17.30 4.09
C GLY A 134 8.74 15.82 4.08
N ARG A 135 7.61 15.46 3.46
CA ARG A 135 7.19 14.07 3.24
C ARG A 135 8.15 13.40 2.27
N THR A 136 8.50 12.15 2.53
CA THR A 136 9.42 11.39 1.68
C THR A 136 8.94 9.96 1.49
N LEU A 137 9.25 9.38 0.34
CA LEU A 137 9.00 7.96 0.09
C LEU A 137 9.78 7.09 1.07
N LYS A 138 11.01 7.49 1.44
CA LYS A 138 11.83 6.76 2.42
C LYS A 138 11.10 6.64 3.76
N ASN A 139 10.53 7.73 4.28
CA ASN A 139 9.81 7.68 5.55
C ASN A 139 8.65 6.68 5.49
N ILE A 140 7.83 6.72 4.44
CA ILE A 140 6.72 5.77 4.30
C ILE A 140 7.25 4.34 4.13
N ALA A 141 8.28 4.13 3.32
CA ALA A 141 8.85 2.81 3.10
C ALA A 141 9.41 2.21 4.40
N PHE A 142 10.15 2.98 5.20
CA PHE A 142 10.77 2.47 6.43
C PHE A 142 9.83 2.42 7.63
N ILE A 143 8.83 3.29 7.70
CA ILE A 143 7.90 3.35 8.85
C ILE A 143 6.65 2.50 8.58
N ALA A 144 6.10 2.54 7.36
CA ALA A 144 4.86 1.84 7.02
C ALA A 144 5.13 0.48 6.37
N PHE A 145 5.90 0.44 5.29
CA PHE A 145 5.99 -0.76 4.45
C PHE A 145 6.95 -1.82 5.00
N LEU A 146 8.15 -1.44 5.40
CA LEU A 146 9.16 -2.37 5.88
C LEU A 146 8.73 -3.10 7.16
N PRO A 147 8.16 -2.44 8.19
CA PRO A 147 7.76 -3.13 9.41
C PRO A 147 6.58 -4.07 9.20
N THR A 148 5.60 -3.66 8.39
CA THR A 148 4.43 -4.50 8.07
C THR A 148 4.81 -5.70 7.22
N TYR A 149 5.71 -5.51 6.25
CA TYR A 149 6.27 -6.59 5.45
C TYR A 149 7.08 -7.56 6.32
N ALA A 150 7.99 -7.04 7.15
CA ALA A 150 8.78 -7.86 8.08
C ALA A 150 7.89 -8.62 9.06
N ALA A 151 6.83 -7.99 9.60
CA ALA A 151 5.87 -8.63 10.50
C ALA A 151 5.09 -9.74 9.79
N ALA A 152 4.64 -9.53 8.55
CA ALA A 152 3.95 -10.55 7.75
C ALA A 152 4.82 -11.78 7.51
N TYR A 153 6.08 -11.59 7.10
CA TYR A 153 7.02 -12.70 6.88
C TYR A 153 7.45 -13.36 8.19
N SER A 154 7.64 -12.61 9.26
CA SER A 154 7.98 -13.17 10.57
C SER A 154 6.87 -14.07 11.09
N ALA A 155 5.61 -13.62 10.98
CA ALA A 155 4.45 -14.44 11.33
C ALA A 155 4.43 -15.74 10.51
N PHE A 156 4.68 -15.66 9.20
CA PHE A 156 4.81 -16.82 8.33
C PHE A 156 5.87 -17.82 8.79
N PHE A 157 7.11 -17.37 9.07
CA PHE A 157 8.19 -18.26 9.49
C PHE A 157 7.93 -18.90 10.87
N ILE A 158 7.43 -18.13 11.84
CA ILE A 158 7.07 -18.65 13.18
C ILE A 158 6.04 -19.77 13.06
N ILE A 159 5.06 -19.56 12.20
CA ILE A 159 3.98 -20.50 11.97
C ILE A 159 4.49 -21.81 11.33
N ILE A 160 5.31 -21.72 10.26
CA ILE A 160 5.91 -22.91 9.63
C ILE A 160 6.76 -23.67 10.64
N HIS A 161 7.59 -22.98 11.39
CA HIS A 161 8.50 -23.60 12.36
C HIS A 161 7.72 -24.38 13.43
N ARG A 162 6.66 -23.78 13.99
CA ARG A 162 5.78 -24.45 14.94
C ARG A 162 5.03 -25.64 14.37
N TYR A 163 4.77 -25.67 13.06
CA TYR A 163 4.13 -26.82 12.42
C TYR A 163 5.09 -27.99 12.28
N GLN A 164 6.38 -27.75 12.00
CA GLN A 164 7.39 -28.81 11.90
C GLN A 164 7.65 -29.54 13.24
N GLU A 165 7.34 -28.90 14.36
CA GLU A 165 7.48 -29.48 15.70
C GLU A 165 6.27 -30.36 16.13
N LEU A 166 5.22 -30.46 15.32
CA LEU A 166 3.97 -31.19 15.62
C LEU A 166 3.84 -32.47 14.80
#